data_AF-A0A0P9NC10-F1
#
_entry.id   AF-A0A0P9NC10-F1
#
_cell.length_a   1.000
_cell.length_b   1.000
_cell.length_c   1.000
_cell.angle_alpha   90.00
_cell.angle_beta   90.00
_cell.angle_gamma   90.00
#
_symmetry.space_group_name_H-M   'P 1'
#
loop_
_entity.id
_entity.type
_entity.pdbx_description
1 polymer ?
#
loop_
_entity_poly.entity_id
_entity_poly.type
_entity_poly.pdbx_seq_one_letter_code
_entity_poly.pdbx_strand_id
1 'polypeptide(L)'
;MKNRQPLWSKQQLEDLVHVLARDSSKVVFREHCLERLYERGITATEALRCLRRGAIIRGPTYSERHGNFEFRMASSRREMLSAW
;
A
#
# COMPACT_ATOMS: atom_id res chain seq x y z
N MET A 1 23.70 -7.49 -17.54
CA MET A 1 22.78 -6.35 -17.38
C MET A 1 22.74 -6.01 -15.90
N LYS A 2 23.05 -4.77 -15.49
CA LYS A 2 23.08 -4.39 -14.07
C LYS A 2 21.64 -4.30 -13.55
N ASN A 3 21.29 -5.07 -12.52
CA ASN A 3 19.97 -5.05 -11.88
C ASN A 3 19.65 -3.61 -11.43
N ARG A 4 18.68 -2.98 -12.10
CA ARG A 4 18.18 -1.62 -11.81
C ARG A 4 17.09 -1.64 -10.74
N GLN A 5 17.22 -2.50 -9.73
CA GLN A 5 16.26 -2.48 -8.63
C GLN A 5 16.52 -1.20 -7.81
N PRO A 6 15.50 -0.34 -7.59
CA PRO A 6 15.68 0.81 -6.74
C PRO A 6 16.05 0.32 -5.33
N LEU A 7 17.18 0.78 -4.79
CA LEU A 7 17.66 0.46 -3.44
C LEU A 7 16.80 1.20 -2.40
N TRP A 8 15.52 0.87 -2.34
CA TRP A 8 14.59 1.49 -1.41
C TRP A 8 14.29 0.50 -0.29
N SER A 9 14.63 0.90 0.94
CA SER A 9 14.30 0.12 2.12
C SER A 9 12.79 0.14 2.39
N LYS A 10 12.33 -0.82 3.18
CA LYS A 10 10.95 -0.85 3.69
C LYS A 10 10.54 0.49 4.30
N GLN A 11 11.40 1.06 5.17
CA GLN A 11 11.13 2.32 5.87
C GLN A 11 10.99 3.49 4.88
N GLN A 12 11.87 3.56 3.87
CA GLN A 12 11.80 4.62 2.86
C GLN A 12 10.50 4.57 2.04
N LEU A 13 10.02 3.35 1.75
CA LEU A 13 8.74 3.15 1.06
C LEU A 13 7.55 3.49 1.94
N GLU A 14 7.58 3.11 3.22
CA GLU A 14 6.56 3.52 4.20
C GLU A 14 6.49 5.05 4.31
N ASP A 15 7.63 5.72 4.50
CA ASP A 15 7.71 7.17 4.61
C ASP A 15 7.16 7.85 3.35
N LEU A 16 7.50 7.35 2.16
CA LEU A 16 6.96 7.88 0.92
C LEU A 16 5.44 7.71 0.85
N VAL A 17 4.94 6.51 1.14
CA VAL A 17 3.49 6.24 1.10
C VAL A 17 2.76 7.16 2.08
N HIS A 18 3.30 7.36 3.28
CA HIS A 18 2.73 8.27 4.26
C HIS A 18 2.69 9.72 3.77
N VAL A 19 3.78 10.19 3.13
CA VAL A 19 3.83 11.55 2.56
C VAL A 19 2.82 11.69 1.43
N LEU A 20 2.78 10.76 0.48
CA LEU A 20 1.84 10.79 -0.65
C LEU A 20 0.40 10.71 -0.16
N ALA A 21 0.10 9.84 0.80
CA ALA A 21 -1.26 9.64 1.29
C ALA A 21 -1.81 10.84 2.08
N ARG A 22 -0.96 11.78 2.53
CA ARG A 22 -1.45 13.05 3.12
C ARG A 22 -2.28 13.84 2.11
N ASP A 23 -1.84 13.86 0.85
CA ASP A 23 -2.59 14.44 -0.27
C ASP A 23 -3.36 13.33 -1.00
N SER A 24 -4.68 13.25 -0.77
CA SER A 24 -5.51 12.23 -1.39
C SER A 24 -5.51 12.27 -2.93
N SER A 25 -5.16 13.41 -3.55
CA SER A 25 -5.05 13.51 -5.01
C SER A 25 -3.87 12.71 -5.59
N LYS A 26 -2.89 12.34 -4.76
CA LYS A 26 -1.75 11.51 -5.12
C LYS A 26 -2.02 10.00 -4.97
N VAL A 27 -3.20 9.64 -4.46
CA VAL A 27 -3.61 8.25 -4.27
C VAL A 27 -4.73 7.92 -5.23
N VAL A 28 -4.43 7.05 -6.21
CA VAL A 28 -5.40 6.62 -7.23
C VAL A 28 -5.81 5.18 -6.95
N PHE A 29 -7.07 4.97 -6.57
CA PHE A 29 -7.67 3.65 -6.51
C PHE A 29 -8.22 3.28 -7.89
N ARG A 30 -7.71 2.19 -8.47
CA ARG A 30 -8.28 1.62 -9.70
C ARG A 30 -9.64 0.99 -9.40
N GLU A 31 -10.48 0.87 -10.42
CA GLU A 31 -11.81 0.24 -10.34
C GLU A 31 -11.78 -1.13 -9.64
N HIS A 32 -10.91 -2.03 -10.10
CA HIS A 32 -10.73 -3.34 -9.45
C HIS A 32 -10.35 -3.23 -7.96
N CYS A 33 -9.59 -2.21 -7.54
CA CYS A 33 -9.28 -2.02 -6.13
C CYS A 33 -10.53 -1.60 -5.34
N LEU A 34 -11.36 -0.72 -5.90
CA LEU A 34 -12.59 -0.25 -5.27
C LEU A 34 -13.61 -1.37 -5.09
N GLU A 35 -13.79 -2.23 -6.10
CA GLU A 35 -14.64 -3.42 -6.01
C GLU A 35 -14.19 -4.32 -4.85
N ARG A 36 -12.89 -4.59 -4.77
CA ARG A 36 -12.29 -5.44 -3.74
C ARG A 36 -12.32 -4.83 -2.35
N LEU A 37 -12.43 -3.50 -2.23
CA LEU A 37 -12.67 -2.81 -0.97
C LEU A 37 -14.15 -2.93 -0.57
N TYR A 38 -15.06 -2.73 -1.52
CA TYR A 38 -16.50 -2.86 -1.33
C TYR A 38 -16.90 -4.28 -0.87
N GLU A 39 -16.40 -5.32 -1.52
CA GLU A 39 -16.62 -6.73 -1.14
C GLU A 39 -16.21 -7.04 0.31
N ARG A 40 -15.29 -6.25 0.87
CA ARG A 40 -14.76 -6.41 2.23
C ARG A 40 -15.36 -5.44 3.24
N GLY A 41 -16.31 -4.60 2.82
CA GLY A 41 -16.89 -3.55 3.66
C GLY A 41 -15.88 -2.48 4.06
N ILE A 42 -14.81 -2.28 3.29
CA ILE A 42 -13.78 -1.27 3.56
C ILE A 42 -14.05 -0.05 2.71
N THR A 43 -14.13 1.12 3.33
CA THR A 43 -14.29 2.38 2.59
C THR A 43 -12.95 2.87 2.01
N ALA A 44 -13.00 3.64 0.92
CA ALA A 44 -11.80 4.31 0.40
C ALA A 44 -11.12 5.21 1.45
N THR A 45 -11.90 5.82 2.35
CA THR A 45 -11.40 6.61 3.48
C THR A 45 -10.61 5.77 4.48
N GLU A 46 -11.06 4.55 4.78
CA GLU A 46 -10.33 3.61 5.65
C GLU A 46 -9.07 3.10 4.98
N ALA A 47 -9.13 2.77 3.69
CA ALA A 47 -7.95 2.42 2.90
C ALA A 47 -6.92 3.56 2.91
N LEU A 48 -7.35 4.80 2.66
CA LEU A 48 -6.49 5.98 2.71
C LEU A 48 -5.92 6.22 4.11
N ARG A 49 -6.71 6.02 5.16
CA ARG A 49 -6.23 6.09 6.55
C ARG A 49 -5.15 5.04 6.82
N CYS A 50 -5.29 3.84 6.29
CA CYS A 50 -4.27 2.79 6.36
C CYS A 50 -2.98 3.23 5.65
N LEU A 51 -3.06 3.81 4.46
CA LEU A 51 -1.88 4.34 3.76
C LEU A 51 -1.20 5.48 4.54
N ARG A 52 -1.97 6.30 5.27
CA ARG A 52 -1.43 7.43 6.06
C ARG A 52 -0.73 7.03 7.35
N ARG A 53 -1.13 5.91 7.99
CA ARG A 53 -0.75 5.58 9.38
C ARG A 53 -0.40 4.11 9.64
N GLY A 54 -0.66 3.23 8.67
CA GLY A 54 -0.35 1.81 8.78
C GLY A 54 1.14 1.53 8.60
N ALA A 55 1.51 0.27 8.62
CA ALA A 55 2.87 -0.18 8.33
C ALA A 55 2.84 -1.26 7.25
N ILE A 56 3.91 -1.39 6.48
CA ILE A 56 4.13 -2.51 5.57
C ILE A 56 4.34 -3.77 6.44
N ILE A 57 3.48 -4.77 6.23
CA ILE A 57 3.54 -6.07 6.91
C ILE A 57 4.09 -7.18 6.01
N ARG A 58 4.12 -6.96 4.69
CA ARG A 58 4.67 -7.91 3.71
C ARG A 58 5.26 -7.17 2.52
N GLY A 59 6.40 -7.66 2.02
CA GLY A 59 7.22 -6.94 1.06
C GLY A 59 8.06 -5.86 1.75
N PRO A 60 8.55 -4.85 1.02
CA PRO A 60 8.30 -4.57 -0.39
C PRO A 60 9.08 -5.47 -1.35
N THR A 61 8.44 -5.86 -2.45
CA THR A 61 9.06 -6.60 -3.57
C THR A 61 8.98 -5.75 -4.82
N TYR A 62 10.11 -5.57 -5.51
CA TYR A 62 10.12 -4.88 -6.80
C TYR A 62 9.72 -5.83 -7.92
N SER A 63 8.68 -5.47 -8.68
CA SER A 63 8.21 -6.21 -9.84
C SER A 63 8.91 -5.69 -11.08
N GLU A 64 9.94 -6.39 -11.57
CA GLU A 64 10.67 -5.99 -12.78
C GLU A 64 9.77 -5.96 -14.02
N ARG A 65 8.75 -6.83 -14.05
CA ARG A 65 7.75 -6.89 -15.14
C ARG A 65 6.87 -5.64 -15.20
N HIS A 66 6.50 -5.09 -14.05
CA HIS A 66 5.54 -3.98 -13.96
C HIS A 66 6.20 -2.65 -13.58
N GLY A 67 7.51 -2.66 -13.28
CA GLY A 67 8.29 -1.49 -12.92
C GLY A 67 7.85 -0.82 -11.60
N ASN A 68 7.22 -1.56 -10.68
CA ASN A 68 6.62 -1.02 -9.46
C ASN A 68 7.00 -1.83 -8.21
N PHE A 69 6.75 -1.24 -7.04
CA PHE A 69 6.85 -1.95 -5.76
C PHE A 69 5.50 -2.52 -5.37
N GLU A 70 5.50 -3.78 -4.96
CA GLU A 70 4.34 -4.50 -4.44
C GLU A 70 4.56 -4.77 -2.94
N PHE A 71 3.59 -4.38 -2.11
CA PHE A 71 3.62 -4.58 -0.67
C PHE A 71 2.20 -4.63 -0.08
N ARG A 72 2.08 -5.19 1.12
CA ARG A 72 0.84 -5.15 1.91
C ARG A 72 1.03 -4.25 3.12
N MET A 73 0.07 -3.36 3.37
CA MET A 73 0.02 -2.52 4.57
C MET A 73 -1.13 -2.91 5.49
N ALA A 74 -0.93 -2.73 6.79
CA ALA A 74 -1.98 -2.86 7.78
C ALA A 74 -1.92 -1.70 8.78
N SER A 75 -3.08 -1.19 9.17
CA SER A 75 -3.20 -0.26 10.30
C SER A 75 -3.49 -1.04 11.57
N SER A 76 -2.93 -0.61 12.70
CA SER A 76 -3.26 -1.11 14.04
C SER A 76 -4.65 -0.65 14.47
N ARG A 77 -5.69 -1.06 13.75
CA ARG A 77 -6.99 -1.27 14.36
C ARG A 77 -6.95 -2.73 14.80
N ARG A 78 -6.99 -2.99 16.11
CA ARG A 78 -7.48 -4.29 16.61
C ARG A 78 -8.70 -4.63 15.74
N GLU A 79 -8.72 -5.83 15.17
CA GLU A 79 -9.72 -6.31 14.19
C GLU A 79 -9.48 -5.90 12.73
N MET A 80 -8.44 -6.47 12.11
CA MET A 80 -8.62 -6.95 10.74
C MET A 80 -8.04 -8.36 10.64
N LEU A 81 -8.95 -9.29 10.94
CA LEU A 81 -9.05 -10.66 10.45
C LEU A 81 -7.83 -11.13 9.65
N SER A 82 -7.13 -12.07 10.28
CA SER A 82 -6.42 -13.17 9.63
C SER A 82 -7.25 -13.74 8.46
N ALA A 83 -7.05 -13.18 7.27
CA ALA A 83 -7.49 -13.73 5.99
C ALA A 83 -6.63 -13.10 4.89
N TRP A 84 -5.40 -13.61 4.73
CA TRP A 84 -4.42 -13.17 3.74
C TRP A 84 -3.57 -14.31 3.22
#